data_AF-X0WUP3-F1
#
_entry.id   AF-X0WUP3-F1
#
_cell.length_a   1.000
_cell.length_b   1.000
_cell.length_c   1.000
_cell.angle_alpha   90.00
_cell.angle_beta   90.00
_cell.angle_gamma   90.00
#
_symmetry.space_group_name_H-M   'P 1'
#
loop_
_entity.id
_entity.type
_entity.pdbx_description
1 polymer ?
#
loop_
_entity_poly.entity_id
_entity_poly.type
_entity_poly.pdbx_seq_one_letter_code
_entity_poly.pdbx_strand_id
1 'polypeptide(L)'
;MTVSLTVLLVNVLLPILVMVGLGALMNRRGRIQIDTLNQLTIYLLVPSFLFEQVAYSSLTWGDIAEVTWGSAIPVLVLGIILIAVYRLRKYDSSTASALLLGGLVYNAGNFGLPVTELFYRSHPDLFGRPADDGVAVQAMVIMLSNIAVWMVGYAVIAWGKGQG
;
A
#
# COMPACT_ATOMS: atom_id res chain seq x y z
N MET A 1 9.12 -16.11 -18.48
CA MET A 1 8.27 -15.06 -19.09
C MET A 1 8.85 -13.71 -18.71
N THR A 2 9.18 -12.84 -19.66
CA THR A 2 9.75 -11.52 -19.37
C THR A 2 8.65 -10.47 -19.47
N VAL A 3 8.38 -9.77 -18.37
CA VAL A 3 7.51 -8.58 -18.38
C VAL A 3 8.32 -7.42 -18.96
N SER A 4 7.85 -6.82 -20.05
CA SER A 4 8.53 -5.66 -20.62
C SER A 4 8.26 -4.41 -19.79
N LEU A 5 9.28 -3.57 -19.62
CA LEU A 5 9.13 -2.30 -18.91
C LEU A 5 8.07 -1.42 -19.57
N THR A 6 8.01 -1.39 -20.90
CA THR A 6 7.01 -0.60 -21.64
C THR A 6 5.58 -1.03 -21.29
N VAL A 7 5.31 -2.33 -21.16
CA VAL A 7 3.99 -2.84 -20.75
C VAL A 7 3.65 -2.39 -19.33
N LEU A 8 4.59 -2.46 -18.38
CA LEU A 8 4.38 -1.94 -17.03
C LEU A 8 4.05 -0.44 -17.01
N LEU A 9 4.85 0.36 -17.73
CA LEU A 9 4.65 1.81 -17.77
C LEU A 9 3.31 2.20 -18.39
N VAL A 10 2.93 1.55 -19.50
CA VAL A 10 1.75 1.93 -20.29
C VAL A 10 0.46 1.30 -19.77
N ASN A 11 0.48 0.02 -19.38
CA ASN A 11 -0.74 -0.70 -19.02
C ASN A 11 -1.05 -0.66 -17.52
N VAL A 12 -0.04 -0.40 -16.68
CA VAL A 12 -0.21 -0.37 -15.21
C VAL A 12 -0.07 1.05 -14.67
N LEU A 13 1.04 1.74 -14.94
CA LEU A 13 1.31 3.05 -14.32
C LEU A 13 0.56 4.20 -14.98
N LEU A 14 0.55 4.28 -16.31
CA LEU A 14 -0.07 5.40 -17.04
C LEU A 14 -1.55 5.60 -16.69
N PRO A 15 -2.41 4.56 -16.62
CA PRO A 15 -3.82 4.72 -16.25
C PRO A 15 -3.99 5.33 -14.85
N ILE A 16 -3.16 4.90 -13.89
CA ILE A 16 -3.17 5.41 -12.51
C ILE A 16 -2.76 6.88 -12.50
N LEU A 17 -1.69 7.24 -13.21
CA LEU A 17 -1.22 8.63 -13.30
C LEU A 17 -2.25 9.54 -13.97
N VAL A 18 -2.96 9.04 -14.99
CA VAL A 18 -4.07 9.78 -15.61
C VAL A 18 -5.18 10.05 -14.59
N MET A 19 -5.59 9.04 -13.81
CA MET A 19 -6.61 9.22 -12.76
C MET A 19 -6.18 10.20 -11.68
N VAL A 20 -4.92 10.12 -11.23
CA VAL A 20 -4.34 11.10 -10.28
C VAL A 20 -4.35 12.51 -10.87
N GLY A 21 -3.98 12.66 -12.15
CA GLY A 21 -4.00 13.95 -12.86
C GLY A 21 -5.40 14.55 -12.98
N LEU A 22 -6.41 13.72 -13.28
CA LEU A 22 -7.81 14.12 -13.31
C LEU A 22 -8.29 14.58 -11.93
N GLY A 23 -7.99 13.83 -10.87
CA GLY A 23 -8.31 14.22 -9.49
C GLY A 23 -7.68 15.55 -9.10
N ALA A 24 -6.41 15.76 -9.44
CA ALA A 24 -5.70 17.01 -9.20
C ALA A 24 -6.33 18.19 -9.97
N LEU A 25 -6.75 17.99 -11.22
CA LEU A 25 -7.44 19.00 -12.02
C LEU A 25 -8.81 19.36 -11.43
N MET A 26 -9.57 18.36 -10.97
CA MET A 26 -10.88 18.58 -10.34
C MET A 26 -10.76 19.34 -9.02
N ASN A 27 -9.77 18.98 -8.19
CA ASN A 27 -9.48 19.68 -6.95
C ASN A 27 -9.11 21.15 -7.19
N ARG A 28 -8.24 21.41 -8.18
CA ARG A 28 -7.86 22.79 -8.56
C ARG A 28 -9.03 23.65 -9.02
N ARG A 29 -10.08 23.05 -9.57
CA ARG A 29 -11.31 23.75 -9.99
C ARG A 29 -12.32 23.95 -8.86
N GLY A 30 -11.98 23.60 -7.62
CA GLY A 30 -12.85 23.77 -6.45
C GLY A 30 -14.09 22.88 -6.44
N ARG A 31 -14.09 21.78 -7.22
CA ARG A 31 -15.27 20.93 -7.42
C ARG A 31 -15.42 19.80 -6.40
N ILE A 32 -14.42 19.57 -5.56
CA ILE A 32 -14.34 18.41 -4.68
C ILE A 32 -13.95 18.83 -3.27
N GLN A 33 -14.71 18.36 -2.27
CA GLN A 33 -14.34 18.43 -0.86
C GLN A 33 -13.55 17.17 -0.49
N ILE A 34 -12.22 17.26 -0.49
CA ILE A 34 -11.34 16.11 -0.27
C ILE A 34 -11.54 15.50 1.12
N ASP A 35 -11.78 16.32 2.13
CA ASP A 35 -11.93 15.85 3.51
C ASP A 35 -13.13 14.89 3.66
N THR A 36 -14.27 15.24 3.05
CA THR A 36 -15.46 14.38 3.04
C THR A 36 -15.19 13.06 2.32
N LEU A 37 -14.52 13.10 1.17
CA LEU A 37 -14.17 11.88 0.43
C LEU A 37 -13.21 10.99 1.23
N ASN A 38 -12.22 11.56 1.90
CA ASN A 38 -11.29 10.82 2.75
C ASN A 38 -12.00 10.18 3.94
N GLN A 39 -12.91 10.91 4.61
CA GLN A 39 -13.71 10.34 5.70
C GLN A 39 -14.57 9.17 5.22
N LEU A 40 -15.27 9.31 4.11
CA LEU A 40 -16.05 8.22 3.52
C LEU A 40 -15.15 7.03 3.16
N THR A 41 -13.96 7.31 2.61
CA THR A 41 -13.01 6.27 2.23
C THR A 41 -12.54 5.48 3.45
N ILE A 42 -12.08 6.16 4.50
CA ILE A 42 -11.49 5.53 5.69
C ILE A 42 -12.55 4.84 6.55
N TYR A 43 -13.71 5.45 6.75
CA TYR A 43 -14.70 4.96 7.71
C TYR A 43 -15.76 4.03 7.12
N LEU A 44 -15.98 4.08 5.80
CA LEU A 44 -17.02 3.29 5.14
C LEU A 44 -16.43 2.40 4.04
N LEU A 45 -15.83 2.99 3.01
CA LEU A 45 -15.48 2.26 1.80
C LEU A 45 -14.37 1.22 2.03
N VAL A 46 -13.28 1.59 2.71
CA VAL A 46 -12.17 0.66 2.99
C VAL A 46 -12.63 -0.48 3.91
N PRO A 47 -13.33 -0.25 5.04
CA PRO A 47 -13.84 -1.34 5.86
C PRO A 47 -14.81 -2.26 5.11
N SER A 48 -15.75 -1.71 4.35
CA SER A 48 -16.70 -2.51 3.56
C SER A 48 -15.99 -3.34 2.48
N PHE A 49 -15.04 -2.73 1.78
CA PHE A 49 -14.22 -3.40 0.77
C PHE A 49 -13.40 -4.55 1.40
N LEU A 50 -12.69 -4.30 2.49
CA LEU A 50 -11.89 -5.33 3.16
C LEU A 50 -12.78 -6.46 3.69
N PHE A 51 -13.97 -6.15 4.22
CA PHE A 51 -14.92 -7.16 4.65
C PHE A 51 -15.38 -8.06 3.50
N GLU A 52 -15.76 -7.47 2.36
CA GLU A 52 -16.16 -8.22 1.17
C GLU A 52 -15.03 -9.15 0.69
N GLN A 53 -13.81 -8.62 0.61
CA GLN A 53 -12.65 -9.40 0.17
C GLN A 53 -12.32 -10.52 1.14
N VAL A 54 -12.44 -10.33 2.46
CA VAL A 54 -12.20 -11.42 3.42
C VAL A 54 -13.33 -12.46 3.40
N ALA A 55 -14.59 -12.02 3.26
CA ALA A 55 -15.76 -12.88 3.36
C ALA A 55 -15.96 -13.78 2.13
N TYR A 56 -15.59 -13.30 0.95
CA TYR A 56 -15.87 -13.98 -0.32
C TYR A 56 -14.62 -14.33 -1.14
N SER A 57 -13.42 -14.10 -0.58
CA SER A 57 -12.16 -14.46 -1.24
C SER A 57 -12.06 -15.97 -1.52
N SER A 58 -11.54 -16.28 -2.71
CA SER A 58 -11.12 -17.61 -3.17
C SER A 58 -9.78 -18.07 -2.56
N LEU A 59 -9.03 -17.18 -1.90
CA LEU A 59 -7.70 -17.45 -1.36
C LEU A 59 -7.76 -18.54 -0.28
N THR A 60 -6.89 -19.53 -0.41
CA THR A 60 -6.68 -20.55 0.61
C THR A 60 -5.86 -19.99 1.78
N TRP A 61 -5.86 -20.69 2.91
CA TRP A 61 -4.98 -20.35 4.04
C TRP A 61 -3.49 -20.34 3.66
N GLY A 62 -3.08 -21.17 2.69
CA GLY A 62 -1.72 -21.17 2.16
C GLY A 62 -1.40 -19.87 1.42
N ASP A 63 -2.33 -19.41 0.56
CA ASP A 63 -2.17 -18.17 -0.20
C ASP A 63 -2.10 -16.95 0.74
N ILE A 64 -2.96 -16.92 1.77
CA ILE A 64 -2.96 -15.85 2.77
C ILE A 64 -1.61 -15.80 3.50
N ALA A 65 -1.06 -16.95 3.90
CA ALA A 65 0.24 -17.02 4.55
C ALA A 65 1.36 -16.56 3.61
N GLU A 66 1.34 -16.99 2.35
CA GLU A 66 2.32 -16.59 1.34
C GLU A 66 2.32 -15.08 1.11
N VAL A 67 1.14 -14.48 0.90
CA VAL A 67 1.00 -13.03 0.70
C VAL A 67 1.42 -12.25 1.94
N THR A 68 1.05 -12.75 3.14
CA THR A 68 1.41 -12.11 4.41
C THR A 68 2.93 -12.07 4.58
N TRP A 69 3.62 -13.20 4.41
CA TRP A 69 5.08 -13.23 4.54
C TRP A 69 5.79 -12.52 3.40
N GLY A 70 5.29 -12.64 2.17
CA GLY A 70 5.82 -11.96 0.99
C GLY A 70 5.74 -10.44 1.09
N SER A 71 4.79 -9.89 1.84
CA SER A 71 4.68 -8.45 2.11
C SER A 71 5.36 -8.01 3.42
N ALA A 72 5.33 -8.83 4.48
CA ALA A 72 5.94 -8.51 5.77
C ALA A 72 7.47 -8.52 5.70
N ILE A 73 8.08 -9.53 5.08
CA ILE A 73 9.54 -9.71 5.08
C ILE A 73 10.25 -8.51 4.44
N PRO A 74 9.87 -8.01 3.24
CA PRO A 74 10.53 -6.85 2.65
C PRO A 74 10.44 -5.60 3.53
N VAL A 75 9.29 -5.38 4.19
CA VAL A 75 9.10 -4.24 5.10
C VAL A 75 10.00 -4.37 6.33
N LEU A 76 10.11 -5.57 6.91
CA LEU A 76 11.00 -5.83 8.05
C LEU A 76 12.48 -5.62 7.67
N VAL A 77 12.90 -6.15 6.52
CA VAL A 77 14.27 -5.97 6.00
C VAL A 77 14.56 -4.48 5.78
N LEU A 78 13.65 -3.76 5.12
CA LEU A 78 13.79 -2.32 4.91
C LEU A 78 13.86 -1.58 6.25
N GLY A 79 13.03 -1.95 7.22
CA GLY A 79 13.05 -1.37 8.57
C GLY A 79 14.39 -1.53 9.26
N ILE A 80 14.99 -2.72 9.20
CA ILE A 80 16.34 -2.97 9.72
C ILE A 80 17.37 -2.07 9.03
N ILE A 81 17.30 -1.94 7.71
CA ILE A 81 18.21 -1.08 6.93
C ILE A 81 18.05 0.39 7.35
N LEU A 82 16.82 0.91 7.45
CA LEU A 82 16.56 2.29 7.83
C LEU A 82 17.02 2.59 9.27
N ILE A 83 16.81 1.65 10.20
CA ILE A 83 17.33 1.76 11.57
C ILE A 83 18.86 1.76 11.58
N ALA A 84 19.51 0.93 10.77
CA ALA A 84 20.96 0.91 10.64
C ALA A 84 21.48 2.26 10.08
N VAL A 85 20.83 2.80 9.05
CA VAL A 85 21.16 4.13 8.49
C VAL A 85 21.00 5.21 9.55
N TYR A 86 19.89 5.21 10.30
CA TYR A 86 19.69 6.11 11.44
C TYR A 86 20.86 6.05 12.43
N ARG A 87 21.25 4.84 12.87
CA ARG A 87 22.35 4.65 13.84
C ARG A 87 23.70 5.10 13.31
N LEU A 88 24.00 4.81 12.04
CA LEU A 88 25.27 5.19 11.41
C LEU A 88 25.38 6.70 11.17
N ARG A 89 24.27 7.34 10.80
CA ARG A 89 24.22 8.77 10.49
C ARG A 89 23.92 9.65 11.70
N LYS A 90 23.56 9.04 12.84
CA LYS A 90 23.24 9.72 14.10
C LYS A 90 22.18 10.81 13.92
N TYR A 91 21.12 10.51 13.18
CA TYR A 91 20.02 11.45 13.01
C TYR A 91 19.32 11.73 14.35
N ASP A 92 18.77 12.91 14.50
CA ASP A 92 17.87 13.23 15.61
C ASP A 92 16.55 12.44 15.47
N SER A 93 15.79 12.36 16.58
CA SER A 93 14.56 11.56 16.64
C SER A 93 13.50 12.01 15.63
N SER A 94 13.42 13.30 15.30
CA SER A 94 12.48 13.82 14.31
C SER A 94 12.84 13.34 12.91
N THR A 95 14.11 13.52 12.50
CA THR A 95 14.60 13.03 11.21
C THR A 95 14.51 11.51 11.08
N ALA A 96 14.85 10.78 12.15
CA ALA A 96 14.73 9.32 12.19
C ALA A 96 13.27 8.86 12.04
N SER A 97 12.33 9.58 12.66
CA SER A 97 10.90 9.27 12.54
C SER A 97 10.39 9.55 11.12
N ALA A 98 10.80 10.66 10.51
CA ALA A 98 10.47 10.95 9.11
C ALA A 98 11.04 9.88 8.17
N LEU A 99 12.28 9.42 8.40
CA LEU A 99 12.91 8.36 7.64
C LEU A 99 12.14 7.04 7.73
N LEU A 100 11.79 6.62 8.94
CA LEU A 100 11.05 5.36 9.18
C LEU A 100 9.63 5.43 8.64
N LEU A 101 8.91 6.52 8.89
CA LEU A 101 7.55 6.70 8.39
C LEU A 101 7.54 6.75 6.86
N GLY A 102 8.40 7.57 6.24
CA GLY A 102 8.46 7.70 4.78
C GLY A 102 8.94 6.43 4.07
N GLY A 103 9.76 5.61 4.72
CA GLY A 103 10.28 4.37 4.14
C GLY A 103 9.38 3.14 4.36
N LEU A 104 8.68 3.06 5.50
CA LEU A 104 7.90 1.86 5.87
C LEU A 104 6.40 2.02 5.65
N VAL A 105 5.88 3.25 5.66
CA VAL A 105 4.47 3.53 5.39
C VAL A 105 4.32 3.83 3.90
N TYR A 106 3.71 2.89 3.19
CA TYR A 106 3.40 3.05 1.77
C TYR A 106 1.88 3.01 1.54
N ASN A 107 1.45 3.56 0.40
CA ASN A 107 0.04 3.63 0.06
C ASN A 107 -0.45 2.30 -0.54
N ALA A 108 -0.70 1.32 0.33
CA ALA A 108 -1.16 -0.01 -0.08
C ALA A 108 -2.58 0.00 -0.69
N GLY A 109 -3.43 0.93 -0.26
CA GLY A 109 -4.81 1.06 -0.74
C GLY A 109 -4.89 1.81 -2.07
N ASN A 110 -4.88 3.14 -2.02
CA ASN A 110 -5.15 4.00 -3.18
C ASN A 110 -4.17 3.82 -4.34
N PHE A 111 -2.92 3.43 -4.06
CA PHE A 111 -1.93 3.14 -5.12
C PHE A 111 -1.75 1.63 -5.33
N GLY A 112 -1.60 0.86 -4.26
CA GLY A 112 -1.37 -0.58 -4.37
C GLY A 112 -2.53 -1.35 -5.03
N LEU A 113 -3.80 -1.05 -4.70
CA LEU A 113 -4.98 -1.70 -5.32
C LEU A 113 -4.97 -1.63 -6.84
N PRO A 114 -4.96 -0.44 -7.46
CA PRO A 114 -5.02 -0.36 -8.91
C PRO A 114 -3.76 -0.92 -9.57
N VAL A 115 -2.58 -0.83 -8.93
CA VAL A 115 -1.35 -1.44 -9.47
C VAL A 115 -1.49 -2.95 -9.53
N THR A 116 -1.85 -3.59 -8.42
CA THR A 116 -1.96 -5.05 -8.35
C THR A 116 -3.04 -5.56 -9.30
N GLU A 117 -4.19 -4.89 -9.35
CA GLU A 117 -5.29 -5.27 -10.22
C GLU A 117 -4.93 -5.16 -11.71
N LEU A 118 -4.38 -4.03 -12.14
CA LEU A 118 -3.96 -3.85 -13.54
C LEU A 118 -2.81 -4.80 -13.90
N PHE A 119 -1.93 -5.12 -12.96
CA PHE A 119 -0.83 -6.04 -13.18
C PHE A 119 -1.33 -7.48 -13.38
N TYR A 120 -2.22 -7.97 -12.52
CA TYR A 120 -2.83 -9.30 -12.66
C TYR A 120 -3.62 -9.42 -13.96
N ARG A 121 -4.45 -8.42 -14.30
CA ARG A 121 -5.21 -8.40 -15.55
C ARG A 121 -4.34 -8.34 -16.80
N SER A 122 -3.21 -7.63 -16.75
CA SER A 122 -2.28 -7.56 -17.88
C SER A 122 -1.41 -8.81 -18.04
N HIS A 123 -1.35 -9.66 -17.01
CA HIS A 123 -0.52 -10.86 -16.98
C HIS A 123 -1.24 -12.06 -16.32
N PRO A 124 -2.36 -12.54 -16.90
CA PRO A 124 -3.20 -13.57 -16.27
C PRO A 124 -2.46 -14.88 -16.02
N ASP A 125 -1.51 -15.25 -16.89
CA ASP A 125 -0.79 -16.53 -16.80
C ASP A 125 0.42 -16.49 -15.85
N LEU A 126 0.79 -15.31 -15.33
CA LEU A 126 2.06 -15.14 -14.61
C LEU A 126 2.07 -15.80 -13.23
N PHE A 127 0.93 -15.79 -12.54
CA PHE A 127 0.82 -16.27 -11.16
C PHE A 127 0.12 -17.63 -11.06
N GLY A 128 -0.32 -18.21 -12.18
CA GLY A 128 -1.12 -19.45 -12.17
C GLY A 128 -2.43 -19.32 -11.38
N ARG A 129 -2.93 -18.08 -11.21
CA ARG A 129 -4.14 -17.74 -10.46
C ARG A 129 -5.07 -16.91 -11.37
N PRO A 130 -6.39 -16.92 -11.11
CA PRO A 130 -7.33 -16.03 -11.76
C PRO A 130 -6.89 -14.57 -11.76
N ALA A 131 -7.15 -13.84 -12.85
CA ALA A 131 -6.72 -12.45 -13.01
C ALA A 131 -7.43 -11.47 -12.05
N ASP A 132 -8.56 -11.88 -11.48
CA ASP A 132 -9.38 -11.18 -10.51
C ASP A 132 -8.91 -11.36 -9.05
N ASP A 133 -8.02 -12.32 -8.79
CA ASP A 133 -7.45 -12.53 -7.45
C ASP A 133 -6.54 -11.36 -7.02
N GLY A 134 -6.11 -10.49 -7.94
CA GLY A 134 -5.25 -9.34 -7.65
C GLY A 134 -5.84 -8.40 -6.61
N VAL A 135 -7.17 -8.20 -6.65
CA VAL A 135 -7.90 -7.40 -5.65
C VAL A 135 -7.83 -8.05 -4.26
N ALA A 136 -8.10 -9.36 -4.18
CA ALA A 136 -8.11 -10.09 -2.92
C ALA A 136 -6.71 -10.16 -2.29
N VAL A 137 -5.69 -10.43 -3.10
CA VAL A 137 -4.27 -10.42 -2.67
C VAL A 137 -3.91 -9.05 -2.10
N GLN A 138 -4.25 -7.97 -2.81
CA GLN A 138 -3.91 -6.63 -2.34
C GLN A 138 -4.74 -6.20 -1.13
N ALA A 139 -5.97 -6.68 -0.97
CA ALA A 139 -6.76 -6.48 0.24
C ALA A 139 -6.05 -7.05 1.48
N MET A 140 -5.44 -8.24 1.37
CA MET A 140 -4.63 -8.80 2.47
C MET A 140 -3.40 -7.94 2.78
N VAL A 141 -2.72 -7.43 1.75
CA VAL A 141 -1.59 -6.49 1.93
C VAL A 141 -2.05 -5.21 2.63
N ILE A 142 -3.22 -4.68 2.29
CA ILE A 142 -3.79 -3.51 2.96
C ILE A 142 -4.06 -3.81 4.42
N MET A 143 -4.68 -4.94 4.75
CA MET A 143 -4.95 -5.32 6.14
C MET A 143 -3.65 -5.40 6.95
N LEU A 144 -2.64 -6.09 6.42
CA LEU A 144 -1.33 -6.17 7.06
C LEU A 144 -0.70 -4.78 7.22
N SER A 145 -0.74 -3.98 6.16
CA SER A 145 -0.16 -2.63 6.18
C SER A 145 -0.87 -1.73 7.19
N ASN A 146 -2.20 -1.77 7.30
CA ASN A 146 -2.96 -0.99 8.26
C ASN A 146 -2.58 -1.37 9.70
N ILE A 147 -2.53 -2.68 10.02
CA ILE A 147 -2.12 -3.14 11.35
C ILE A 147 -0.69 -2.68 11.65
N ALA A 148 0.24 -2.85 10.71
CA ALA A 148 1.63 -2.46 10.88
C ALA A 148 1.79 -0.94 11.03
N VAL A 149 1.10 -0.14 10.21
CA VAL A 149 1.14 1.33 10.25
C VAL A 149 0.53 1.86 11.54
N TRP A 150 -0.60 1.33 11.99
CA TRP A 150 -1.21 1.77 13.23
C TRP A 150 -0.37 1.38 14.45
N MET A 151 0.29 0.21 14.46
CA MET A 151 1.14 -0.17 15.60
C MET A 151 2.52 0.49 15.56
N VAL A 152 3.23 0.40 14.45
CA VAL A 152 4.61 0.90 14.31
C VAL A 152 4.62 2.40 14.05
N GLY A 153 3.72 2.90 13.20
CA GLY A 153 3.65 4.32 12.86
C GLY A 153 3.34 5.20 14.07
N TYR A 154 2.37 4.83 14.91
CA TYR A 154 2.10 5.58 16.14
C TYR A 154 3.27 5.54 17.13
N ALA A 155 3.90 4.39 17.30
CA ALA A 155 5.09 4.27 18.17
C ALA A 155 6.25 5.15 17.66
N VAL A 156 6.51 5.15 16.36
CA VAL A 156 7.54 5.99 15.73
C VAL A 156 7.19 7.47 15.85
N ILE A 157 5.93 7.87 15.66
CA ILE A 157 5.49 9.27 15.83
C ILE A 157 5.65 9.73 17.28
N ALA A 158 5.26 8.91 18.26
CA ALA A 158 5.40 9.22 19.67
C ALA A 158 6.88 9.40 20.05
N TRP A 159 7.73 8.51 19.57
CA TRP A 159 9.18 8.58 19.76
C TRP A 159 9.79 9.83 19.11
N GLY A 160 9.40 10.16 17.88
CA GLY A 160 9.87 11.36 17.18
C GLY A 160 9.54 12.67 17.89
N LYS A 161 8.40 12.71 18.59
CA LYS A 161 7.96 13.85 19.40
C LYS A 161 8.55 13.87 20.83
N GLY A 162 9.35 12.87 21.21
CA GLY A 162 9.91 12.75 22.56
C GLY A 162 8.88 12.41 23.62
N GLN A 163 7.78 11.75 23.24
CA GLN A 163 6.65 11.40 24.11
C GLN A 163 6.60 9.90 24.46
N GLY A 164 7.62 9.14 24.07
CA GLY A 164 7.72 7.68 24.27
C GLY A 164 8.98 7.26 25.00
#